data_AF-A0A2N5E221-F1
#
_entry.id   AF-A0A2N5E221-F1
#
_cell.length_a   1.000
_cell.length_b   1.000
_cell.length_c   1.000
_cell.angle_alpha   90.00
_cell.angle_beta   90.00
_cell.angle_gamma   90.00
#
_symmetry.space_group_name_H-M   'P 1'
#
loop_
_entity.id
_entity.type
_entity.pdbx_description
1 polymer ?
#
loop_
_entity_poly.entity_id
_entity_poly.type
_entity_poly.pdbx_seq_one_letter_code
_entity_poly.pdbx_strand_id
1 'polypeptide(L)'
;MLTISFCCPLAHGLHARPAGALARCAARFQSSVTLVNRSNSRQANAKSALALVGADVALKDACRLQIDGPDAQAAHQALSHFILHELAGCDTPFTQSEPGSDGALPVFLARTTSPVLRGKGISPGMAQGVPVTFTPADLHLLAHSEPAADQPTQHQQLRAAWHGARGQLEREAAAAQGEAAQILAAHSQLLEDEAVEEALFSQRGAANALAALASAIDALRLPFRQSDSDYLRQRELDVQDVGFRLAAHLSRDPRLQVPVLHGAAVVICRGIMTPGQLLALRGPHLHGIVMETGAETSHTAILARAFSIPLLCVPPETHPQMQQAKTVLLDTRYGVLIPDPDAVAGRWFMLERDKPQHLPGAEAAPVPLMAPSLILLDETIADKHEAIKRLTDNLDRHRRVVSGVEAERAVWQREAVFSTALGFSVAIPHCKSPAILHNSLSVLRLKAPLPWGDGVDVRLVIMLTLSAQAQTEHMRIFSALARKLMHSAFREQLMNAPAPEALVAFLQTELGSDSAHA
;
A
#
# COMPACT_ATOMS: atom_id res chain seq x y z
N MET A 1 -17.63 -28.15 -38.02
CA MET A 1 -18.06 -27.48 -36.78
C MET A 1 -18.22 -28.44 -35.60
N LEU A 2 -17.30 -28.36 -34.62
CA LEU A 2 -17.34 -29.08 -33.34
C LEU A 2 -17.79 -28.13 -32.21
N THR A 3 -18.28 -28.66 -31.09
CA THR A 3 -18.70 -27.83 -29.95
C THR A 3 -18.23 -28.36 -28.60
N ILE A 4 -18.00 -27.45 -27.65
CA ILE A 4 -17.69 -27.72 -26.25
C ILE A 4 -18.69 -26.92 -25.41
N SER A 5 -19.39 -27.55 -24.48
CA SER A 5 -20.32 -26.86 -23.57
C SER A 5 -19.83 -26.97 -22.13
N PHE A 6 -19.91 -25.87 -21.39
CA PHE A 6 -19.47 -25.81 -19.98
C PHE A 6 -20.26 -24.74 -19.21
N CYS A 7 -20.28 -24.85 -17.88
CA CYS A 7 -20.73 -23.76 -17.02
C CYS A 7 -19.50 -23.04 -16.47
N CYS A 8 -19.51 -21.70 -16.48
CA CYS A 8 -18.39 -20.92 -15.99
C CYS A 8 -18.12 -21.21 -14.49
N PRO A 9 -16.94 -21.74 -14.12
CA PRO A 9 -16.63 -22.13 -12.74
C PRO A 9 -16.06 -20.96 -11.90
N LEU A 10 -15.81 -19.81 -12.52
CA LEU A 10 -15.02 -18.72 -11.95
C LEU A 10 -15.89 -17.81 -11.09
N ALA A 11 -15.46 -17.53 -9.86
CA ALA A 11 -16.23 -16.74 -8.90
C ALA A 11 -16.46 -15.31 -9.39
N HIS A 12 -15.51 -14.77 -10.16
CA HIS A 12 -15.56 -13.44 -10.75
C HIS A 12 -15.88 -13.45 -12.27
N GLY A 13 -16.35 -14.57 -12.82
CA GLY A 13 -16.68 -14.72 -14.24
C GLY A 13 -15.46 -14.88 -15.16
N LEU A 14 -15.68 -14.91 -16.49
CA LEU A 14 -14.60 -15.04 -17.48
C LEU A 14 -13.88 -13.71 -17.70
N HIS A 15 -13.07 -13.33 -16.72
CA HIS A 15 -12.35 -12.07 -16.72
C HIS A 15 -11.02 -12.13 -17.48
N ALA A 16 -10.33 -10.99 -17.68
CA ALA A 16 -9.19 -10.87 -18.60
C ALA A 16 -8.05 -11.91 -18.44
N ARG A 17 -7.80 -12.45 -17.24
CA ARG A 17 -6.74 -13.46 -17.01
C ARG A 17 -7.16 -14.86 -17.52
N PRO A 18 -8.26 -15.47 -17.05
CA PRO A 18 -8.81 -16.71 -17.63
C PRO A 18 -9.26 -16.53 -19.08
N ALA A 19 -9.81 -15.36 -19.45
CA ALA A 19 -10.11 -15.02 -20.85
C ALA A 19 -8.84 -14.97 -21.71
N GLY A 20 -7.77 -14.34 -21.23
CA GLY A 20 -6.47 -14.32 -21.91
C GLY A 20 -5.85 -15.70 -22.02
N ALA A 21 -5.97 -16.54 -20.98
CA ALA A 21 -5.48 -17.92 -21.01
C ALA A 21 -6.26 -18.78 -22.02
N LEU A 22 -7.58 -18.63 -22.06
CA LEU A 22 -8.44 -19.25 -23.07
C LEU A 22 -8.07 -18.76 -24.48
N ALA A 23 -7.88 -17.45 -24.65
CA ALA A 23 -7.48 -16.83 -25.90
C ALA A 23 -6.13 -17.37 -26.40
N ARG A 24 -5.13 -17.48 -25.53
CA ARG A 24 -3.83 -18.10 -25.86
C ARG A 24 -3.99 -19.55 -26.27
N CYS A 25 -4.83 -20.32 -25.59
CA CYS A 25 -5.10 -21.69 -25.97
C CYS A 25 -5.75 -21.76 -27.37
N ALA A 26 -6.74 -20.91 -27.64
CA ALA A 26 -7.46 -20.86 -28.92
C ALA A 26 -6.58 -20.35 -30.08
N ALA A 27 -5.71 -19.35 -29.82
CA ALA A 27 -4.85 -18.72 -30.82
C ALA A 27 -3.76 -19.66 -31.39
N ARG A 28 -3.50 -20.80 -30.73
CA ARG A 28 -2.57 -21.84 -31.22
C ARG A 28 -3.05 -22.57 -32.48
N PHE A 29 -4.33 -22.40 -32.85
CA PHE A 29 -5.00 -23.15 -33.90
C PHE A 29 -5.44 -22.23 -35.04
N GLN A 30 -5.50 -22.75 -36.27
CA GLN A 30 -6.01 -22.02 -37.44
C GLN A 30 -7.53 -21.90 -37.43
N SER A 31 -8.23 -22.87 -36.83
CA SER A 31 -9.70 -22.89 -36.72
C SER A 31 -10.26 -21.62 -36.10
N SER A 32 -11.42 -21.17 -36.59
CA SER A 32 -12.22 -20.16 -35.89
C SER A 32 -12.78 -20.79 -34.61
N VAL A 33 -12.75 -20.03 -33.52
CA VAL A 33 -13.29 -20.46 -32.23
C VAL A 33 -14.18 -19.34 -31.72
N THR A 34 -15.47 -19.60 -31.58
CA THR A 34 -16.46 -18.63 -31.11
C THR A 34 -17.00 -19.07 -29.76
N LEU A 35 -16.87 -18.22 -28.74
CA LEU A 35 -17.59 -18.37 -27.48
C LEU A 35 -18.99 -17.80 -27.62
N VAL A 36 -19.98 -18.57 -27.20
CA VAL A 36 -21.38 -18.15 -27.08
C VAL A 36 -21.76 -18.23 -25.60
N ASN A 37 -22.02 -17.08 -24.98
CA ASN A 37 -22.66 -17.04 -23.67
C ASN A 37 -24.17 -17.23 -23.88
N ARG A 38 -24.71 -18.39 -23.48
CA ARG A 38 -26.12 -18.71 -23.68
C ARG A 38 -27.03 -17.98 -22.69
N SER A 39 -26.49 -17.48 -21.58
CA SER A 39 -27.26 -16.75 -20.58
C SER A 39 -27.66 -15.35 -21.07
N ASN A 40 -26.78 -14.67 -21.82
CA ASN A 40 -27.02 -13.32 -22.32
C ASN A 40 -27.02 -13.21 -23.87
N SER A 41 -26.89 -14.34 -24.57
CA SER A 41 -26.82 -14.46 -26.04
C SER A 41 -25.67 -13.71 -26.72
N ARG A 42 -24.69 -13.19 -25.97
CA ARG A 42 -23.50 -12.55 -26.53
C ARG A 42 -22.56 -13.59 -27.12
N GLN A 43 -21.87 -13.21 -28.18
CA GLN A 43 -20.87 -14.02 -28.86
C GLN A 43 -19.54 -13.28 -28.88
N ALA A 44 -18.45 -14.03 -28.82
CA ALA A 44 -17.11 -13.50 -28.83
C ALA A 44 -16.16 -14.40 -29.62
N ASN A 45 -15.23 -13.79 -30.35
CA ASN A 45 -14.08 -14.50 -30.89
C ASN A 45 -13.24 -15.00 -29.71
N ALA A 46 -13.14 -16.32 -29.53
CA ALA A 46 -12.42 -16.91 -28.41
C ALA A 46 -10.90 -16.81 -28.54
N LYS A 47 -10.38 -16.29 -29.67
CA LYS A 47 -8.97 -15.91 -29.82
C LYS A 47 -8.68 -14.48 -29.34
N SER A 48 -9.72 -13.69 -29.08
CA SER A 48 -9.60 -12.34 -28.54
C SER A 48 -9.99 -12.34 -27.06
N ALA A 49 -9.02 -12.05 -26.19
CA ALA A 49 -9.27 -11.90 -24.77
C ALA A 49 -10.25 -10.74 -24.51
N LEU A 50 -10.15 -9.68 -25.31
CA LEU A 50 -11.06 -8.53 -25.27
C LEU A 50 -12.50 -8.92 -25.62
N ALA A 51 -12.68 -9.64 -26.73
CA ALA A 51 -14.00 -10.12 -27.12
C ALA A 51 -14.59 -11.06 -26.05
N LEU A 52 -13.77 -11.98 -25.52
CA LEU A 52 -14.19 -12.91 -24.47
C LEU A 52 -14.67 -12.19 -23.21
N VAL A 53 -14.00 -11.12 -22.80
CA VAL A 53 -14.47 -10.28 -21.69
C VAL A 53 -15.78 -9.56 -22.06
N GLY A 54 -15.89 -9.05 -23.28
CA GLY A 54 -17.12 -8.42 -23.79
C GLY A 54 -18.33 -9.37 -23.85
N ALA A 55 -18.10 -10.69 -23.89
CA ALA A 55 -19.18 -11.69 -23.77
C ALA A 55 -19.82 -11.73 -22.36
N ASP A 56 -19.19 -11.08 -21.37
CA ASP A 56 -19.76 -10.80 -20.05
C ASP A 56 -20.29 -12.06 -19.37
N VAL A 57 -19.42 -13.07 -19.29
CA VAL A 57 -19.71 -14.38 -18.72
C VAL A 57 -19.56 -14.33 -17.21
N ALA A 58 -20.67 -14.53 -16.50
CA ALA A 58 -20.71 -14.58 -15.03
C ALA A 58 -20.53 -16.01 -14.49
N LEU A 59 -20.38 -16.13 -13.17
CA LEU A 59 -20.37 -17.42 -12.47
C LEU A 59 -21.61 -18.24 -12.84
N LYS A 60 -21.44 -19.52 -13.18
CA LYS A 60 -22.47 -20.49 -13.60
C LYS A 60 -23.15 -20.20 -14.94
N ASP A 61 -22.73 -19.19 -15.69
CA ASP A 61 -23.25 -18.97 -17.04
C ASP A 61 -23.00 -20.17 -17.95
N ALA A 62 -24.03 -20.55 -18.71
CA ALA A 62 -23.95 -21.65 -19.65
C ALA A 62 -23.24 -21.18 -20.93
N CYS A 63 -22.03 -21.68 -21.14
CA CYS A 63 -21.18 -21.29 -22.25
C CYS A 63 -21.04 -22.40 -23.28
N ARG A 64 -20.81 -22.02 -24.54
CA ARG A 64 -20.48 -22.94 -25.63
C ARG A 64 -19.34 -22.39 -26.48
N LEU A 65 -18.29 -23.17 -26.69
CA LEU A 65 -17.33 -22.92 -27.76
C LEU A 65 -17.79 -23.62 -29.03
N GLN A 66 -17.78 -22.91 -30.15
CA GLN A 66 -18.01 -23.42 -31.50
C GLN A 66 -16.68 -23.34 -32.25
N ILE A 67 -16.21 -24.47 -32.78
CA ILE A 67 -14.91 -24.59 -33.43
C ILE A 67 -15.12 -25.02 -34.88
N ASP A 68 -14.60 -24.25 -35.83
CA ASP A 68 -14.70 -24.56 -37.25
C ASP A 68 -13.42 -24.25 -38.00
N GLY A 69 -12.90 -25.22 -38.76
CA GLY A 69 -11.66 -25.07 -39.50
C GLY A 69 -10.85 -26.35 -39.65
N PRO A 70 -9.65 -26.24 -40.27
CA PRO A 70 -8.87 -27.39 -40.73
C PRO A 70 -8.26 -28.22 -39.59
N ASP A 71 -8.02 -27.62 -38.43
CA ASP A 71 -7.45 -28.25 -37.22
C ASP A 71 -8.46 -28.36 -36.07
N ALA A 72 -9.76 -28.34 -36.38
CA ALA A 72 -10.84 -28.29 -35.38
C ALA A 72 -10.80 -29.42 -34.35
N GLN A 73 -10.38 -30.63 -34.76
CA GLN A 73 -10.27 -31.78 -33.85
C GLN A 73 -9.18 -31.57 -32.78
N ALA A 74 -8.02 -31.06 -33.18
CA ALA A 74 -6.91 -30.77 -32.27
C ALA A 74 -7.25 -29.59 -31.35
N ALA A 75 -7.88 -28.54 -31.90
CA ALA A 75 -8.39 -27.42 -31.12
C ALA A 75 -9.43 -27.86 -30.08
N HIS A 76 -10.35 -28.75 -30.46
CA HIS A 76 -11.38 -29.29 -29.57
C HIS A 76 -10.78 -30.03 -28.38
N GLN A 77 -9.77 -30.89 -28.61
CA GLN A 77 -9.09 -31.63 -27.55
C GLN A 77 -8.38 -30.69 -26.57
N ALA A 78 -7.59 -29.74 -27.08
CA ALA A 78 -6.83 -28.81 -26.24
C ALA A 78 -7.74 -27.87 -25.43
N LEU A 79 -8.76 -27.29 -26.07
CA LEU A 79 -9.70 -26.39 -25.40
C LEU A 79 -10.58 -27.13 -24.38
N SER A 80 -10.97 -28.39 -24.66
CA SER A 80 -11.71 -29.21 -23.69
C SER A 80 -10.87 -29.49 -22.45
N HIS A 81 -9.59 -29.84 -22.64
CA HIS A 81 -8.65 -30.04 -21.52
C HIS A 81 -8.49 -28.77 -20.69
N PHE A 82 -8.23 -27.64 -21.35
CA PHE A 82 -8.06 -26.35 -20.68
C PHE A 82 -9.28 -25.95 -19.83
N ILE A 83 -10.49 -26.06 -20.39
CA ILE A 83 -11.73 -25.73 -19.68
C ILE A 83 -11.93 -26.61 -18.44
N LEU A 84 -11.66 -27.92 -18.56
CA LEU A 84 -11.91 -28.88 -17.48
C LEU A 84 -10.87 -28.82 -16.36
N HIS A 85 -9.61 -28.49 -16.68
CA HIS A 85 -8.50 -28.70 -15.75
C HIS A 85 -7.71 -27.43 -15.40
N GLU A 86 -7.69 -26.42 -16.26
CA GLU A 86 -6.80 -25.25 -16.09
C GLU A 86 -7.56 -23.96 -15.79
N LEU A 87 -8.77 -23.80 -16.35
CA LEU A 87 -9.54 -22.54 -16.28
C LEU A 87 -9.75 -22.05 -14.84
N ALA A 88 -10.13 -22.94 -13.92
CA ALA A 88 -10.38 -22.59 -12.52
C ALA A 88 -9.12 -22.13 -11.76
N GLY A 89 -7.94 -22.62 -12.15
CA GLY A 89 -6.66 -22.25 -11.52
C GLY A 89 -6.20 -20.83 -11.87
N CYS A 90 -6.87 -20.15 -12.79
CA CYS A 90 -6.53 -18.79 -13.21
C CYS A 90 -7.12 -17.69 -12.30
N ASP A 91 -8.00 -18.05 -11.35
CA ASP A 91 -8.77 -17.15 -10.49
C ASP A 91 -8.18 -17.10 -9.08
N THR A 92 -7.08 -16.35 -8.88
CA THR A 92 -6.56 -16.08 -7.53
C THR A 92 -7.29 -14.87 -6.91
N PRO A 93 -7.75 -14.98 -5.65
CA PRO A 93 -8.68 -14.03 -5.06
C PRO A 93 -8.09 -12.64 -4.82
N PHE A 94 -8.92 -11.63 -5.04
CA PHE A 94 -8.69 -10.24 -4.68
C PHE A 94 -8.92 -10.05 -3.17
N THR A 95 -7.87 -9.80 -2.39
CA THR A 95 -8.02 -9.38 -0.99
C THR A 95 -8.32 -7.88 -0.94
N GLN A 96 -9.61 -7.55 -0.83
CA GLN A 96 -10.03 -6.23 -0.40
C GLN A 96 -9.44 -5.94 0.98
N SER A 97 -8.82 -4.79 1.12
CA SER A 97 -8.19 -4.36 2.36
C SER A 97 -9.18 -3.48 3.12
N GLU A 98 -9.34 -3.74 4.41
CA GLU A 98 -10.21 -2.93 5.25
C GLU A 98 -9.79 -1.44 5.21
N PRO A 99 -10.75 -0.51 5.23
CA PRO A 99 -10.47 0.91 5.21
C PRO A 99 -9.63 1.31 6.41
N GLY A 100 -8.50 1.98 6.16
CA GLY A 100 -7.69 2.63 7.19
C GLY A 100 -8.54 3.59 8.01
N SER A 101 -8.53 3.40 9.33
CA SER A 101 -9.40 4.10 10.28
C SER A 101 -9.30 5.62 10.16
N ASP A 102 -10.45 6.28 10.28
CA ASP A 102 -10.66 7.74 10.45
C ASP A 102 -10.14 8.22 11.83
N GLY A 103 -8.92 7.83 12.17
CA GLY A 103 -8.37 7.88 13.52
C GLY A 103 -7.75 9.24 13.88
N ALA A 104 -7.88 9.60 15.16
CA ALA A 104 -7.12 10.70 15.76
C ALA A 104 -5.61 10.49 15.56
N LEU A 105 -4.87 11.59 15.33
CA LEU A 105 -3.41 11.54 15.21
C LEU A 105 -2.77 10.91 16.46
N PRO A 106 -1.63 10.23 16.32
CA PRO A 106 -0.76 9.92 17.46
C PRO A 106 -0.50 11.18 18.28
N VAL A 107 -0.47 11.06 19.62
CA VAL A 107 -0.37 12.22 20.52
C VAL A 107 0.89 13.05 20.23
N PHE A 108 2.02 12.37 19.98
CA PHE A 108 3.26 13.02 19.58
C PHE A 108 3.09 13.86 18.30
N LEU A 109 2.51 13.27 17.25
CA LEU A 109 2.34 13.94 15.96
C LEU A 109 1.29 15.06 16.00
N ALA A 110 0.26 14.94 16.85
CA ALA A 110 -0.79 15.94 17.03
C ALA A 110 -0.28 17.31 17.49
N ARG A 111 0.97 17.41 17.95
CA ARG A 111 1.63 18.67 18.36
C ARG A 111 2.25 19.44 17.20
N THR A 112 2.30 18.85 16.01
CA THR A 112 2.78 19.55 14.82
C THR A 112 2.00 20.83 14.62
N THR A 113 2.71 21.91 14.32
CA THR A 113 2.14 23.19 13.91
C THR A 113 2.07 23.30 12.38
N SER A 114 2.79 22.42 11.65
CA SER A 114 2.63 22.29 10.20
C SER A 114 1.22 21.82 9.84
N PRO A 115 0.66 22.26 8.70
CA PRO A 115 -0.63 21.80 8.22
C PRO A 115 -0.67 20.27 8.09
N VAL A 116 -1.80 19.65 8.45
CA VAL A 116 -2.00 18.21 8.31
C VAL A 116 -3.12 17.96 7.31
N LEU A 117 -2.77 17.35 6.19
CA LEU A 117 -3.70 16.93 5.15
C LEU A 117 -4.11 15.48 5.42
N ARG A 118 -5.43 15.24 5.43
CA ARG A 118 -6.00 13.92 5.71
C ARG A 118 -6.35 13.19 4.42
N GLY A 119 -6.19 11.88 4.46
CA GLY A 119 -6.45 10.99 3.35
C GLY A 119 -6.61 9.55 3.80
N LYS A 120 -6.81 8.66 2.82
CA LYS A 120 -6.95 7.23 3.02
C LYS A 120 -5.66 6.52 2.65
N GLY A 121 -5.07 5.82 3.61
CA GLY A 121 -3.91 4.96 3.37
C GLY A 121 -4.30 3.73 2.55
N ILE A 122 -3.72 3.57 1.37
CA ILE A 122 -3.95 2.41 0.50
C ILE A 122 -2.82 1.38 0.68
N SER A 123 -1.57 1.83 0.61
CA SER A 123 -0.39 0.99 0.89
C SER A 123 0.30 1.52 2.15
N PRO A 124 0.42 0.71 3.21
CA PRO A 124 0.95 1.17 4.49
C PRO A 124 2.44 1.49 4.41
N GLY A 125 2.88 2.51 5.14
CA GLY A 125 4.28 2.89 5.28
C GLY A 125 4.46 4.39 5.46
N MET A 126 5.71 4.82 5.49
CA MET A 126 6.07 6.23 5.64
C MET A 126 7.06 6.65 4.57
N ALA A 127 6.94 7.88 4.12
CA ALA A 127 7.83 8.47 3.13
C ALA A 127 8.13 9.92 3.48
N GLN A 128 9.32 10.37 3.11
CA GLN A 128 9.67 11.78 3.06
C GLN A 128 10.41 12.05 1.77
N GLY A 129 10.08 13.15 1.10
CA GLY A 129 10.72 13.53 -0.16
C GLY A 129 10.18 14.83 -0.74
N VAL A 130 10.80 15.26 -1.85
CA VAL A 130 10.35 16.41 -2.63
C VAL A 130 9.08 16.02 -3.40
N PRO A 131 8.00 16.83 -3.36
CA PRO A 131 6.80 16.56 -4.12
C PRO A 131 7.05 16.72 -5.63
N VAL A 132 6.73 15.70 -6.42
CA VAL A 132 6.83 15.72 -7.88
C VAL A 132 5.45 15.50 -8.47
N THR A 133 4.95 16.47 -9.25
CA THR A 133 3.62 16.34 -9.87
C THR A 133 3.68 15.47 -11.11
N PHE A 134 2.72 14.57 -11.22
CA PHE A 134 2.46 13.78 -12.42
C PHE A 134 0.98 13.91 -12.79
N THR A 135 0.70 14.21 -14.06
CA THR A 135 -0.67 14.25 -14.59
C THR A 135 -0.70 13.28 -15.78
N PRO A 136 -1.49 12.19 -15.70
CA PRO A 136 -1.69 11.30 -16.85
C PRO A 136 -2.15 12.07 -18.09
N ALA A 137 -1.62 11.72 -19.25
CA ALA A 137 -1.95 12.38 -20.50
C ALA A 137 -3.40 12.12 -20.94
N ASP A 138 -4.00 13.10 -21.61
CA ASP A 138 -5.21 12.92 -22.41
C ASP A 138 -4.81 12.82 -23.89
N LEU A 139 -4.95 11.63 -24.47
CA LEU A 139 -4.53 11.36 -25.85
C LEU A 139 -5.28 12.20 -26.89
N HIS A 140 -6.57 12.52 -26.65
CA HIS A 140 -7.32 13.39 -27.54
C HIS A 140 -6.76 14.81 -27.48
N LEU A 141 -6.51 15.34 -26.28
CA LEU A 141 -5.91 16.67 -26.14
C LEU A 141 -4.53 16.75 -26.81
N LEU A 142 -3.69 15.72 -26.65
CA LEU A 142 -2.39 15.64 -27.30
C LEU A 142 -2.50 15.60 -28.83
N ALA A 143 -3.50 14.87 -29.35
CA ALA A 143 -3.69 14.75 -30.79
C ALA A 143 -3.99 16.09 -31.47
N HIS A 144 -4.57 17.07 -30.77
CA HIS A 144 -4.80 18.41 -31.32
C HIS A 144 -3.51 19.21 -31.55
N SER A 145 -2.42 18.86 -30.85
CA SER A 145 -1.10 19.48 -31.04
C SER A 145 -0.23 18.79 -32.10
N GLU A 146 -0.65 17.64 -32.63
CA GLU A 146 0.09 16.89 -33.64
C GLU A 146 -0.32 17.32 -35.06
N PRO A 147 0.61 17.38 -36.02
CA PRO A 147 0.31 17.76 -37.39
C PRO A 147 -0.64 16.75 -38.05
N ALA A 148 -1.52 17.24 -38.92
CA ALA A 148 -2.37 16.38 -39.72
C ALA A 148 -1.53 15.50 -40.65
N ALA A 149 -1.96 14.26 -40.85
CA ALA A 149 -1.32 13.30 -41.75
C ALA A 149 -2.38 12.60 -42.59
N ASP A 150 -2.03 12.17 -43.80
CA ASP A 150 -2.92 11.35 -44.62
C ASP A 150 -3.01 9.91 -44.08
N GLN A 151 -4.07 9.19 -44.44
CA GLN A 151 -4.34 7.85 -43.89
C GLN A 151 -3.19 6.85 -44.10
N PRO A 152 -2.50 6.78 -45.26
CA PRO A 152 -1.34 5.90 -45.43
C PRO A 152 -0.20 6.21 -44.46
N THR A 153 0.13 7.50 -44.25
CA THR A 153 1.17 7.90 -43.28
C THR A 153 0.76 7.55 -41.86
N GLN A 154 -0.51 7.80 -41.49
CA GLN A 154 -1.03 7.41 -40.18
C GLN A 154 -0.88 5.90 -39.93
N HIS A 155 -1.26 5.07 -40.91
CA HIS A 155 -1.13 3.61 -40.81
C HIS A 155 0.34 3.16 -40.68
N GLN A 156 1.25 3.79 -41.42
CA GLN A 156 2.68 3.50 -41.31
C GLN A 156 3.21 3.83 -39.91
N GLN A 157 2.85 5.01 -39.37
CA GLN A 157 3.24 5.44 -38.03
C GLN A 157 2.69 4.50 -36.94
N LEU A 158 1.40 4.15 -37.02
CA LEU A 158 0.75 3.22 -36.10
C LEU A 158 1.41 1.84 -36.12
N ARG A 159 1.73 1.31 -37.32
CA ARG A 159 2.40 0.01 -37.45
C ARG A 159 3.81 0.03 -36.85
N ALA A 160 4.57 1.09 -37.09
CA ALA A 160 5.89 1.26 -36.47
C ALA A 160 5.80 1.34 -34.94
N ALA A 161 4.84 2.11 -34.41
CA ALA A 161 4.61 2.23 -32.98
C ALA A 161 4.17 0.92 -32.34
N TRP A 162 3.31 0.16 -33.02
CA TRP A 162 2.87 -1.16 -32.57
C TRP A 162 4.04 -2.15 -32.45
N HIS A 163 4.88 -2.27 -33.49
CA HIS A 163 6.06 -3.12 -33.42
C HIS A 163 7.07 -2.66 -32.35
N GLY A 164 7.27 -1.34 -32.21
CA GLY A 164 8.14 -0.76 -31.18
C GLY A 164 7.66 -1.08 -29.76
N ALA A 165 6.37 -0.86 -29.50
CA ALA A 165 5.74 -1.14 -28.21
C ALA A 165 5.78 -2.63 -27.86
N ARG A 166 5.50 -3.53 -28.82
CA ARG A 166 5.59 -4.98 -28.61
C ARG A 166 7.00 -5.40 -28.20
N GLY A 167 8.01 -5.02 -28.97
CA GLY A 167 9.39 -5.38 -28.67
C GLY A 167 9.88 -4.81 -27.32
N GLN A 168 9.44 -3.61 -26.94
CA GLN A 168 9.72 -3.05 -25.62
C GLN A 168 9.07 -3.87 -24.50
N LEU A 169 7.79 -4.19 -24.66
CA LEU A 169 7.01 -4.88 -23.64
C LEU A 169 7.50 -6.32 -23.42
N GLU A 170 7.90 -7.02 -24.48
CA GLU A 170 8.54 -8.34 -24.39
C GLU A 170 9.83 -8.30 -23.57
N ARG A 171 10.68 -7.28 -23.77
CA ARG A 171 11.92 -7.10 -22.99
C ARG A 171 11.63 -6.78 -21.52
N GLU A 172 10.66 -5.90 -21.25
CA GLU A 172 10.24 -5.57 -19.88
C GLU A 172 9.66 -6.80 -19.17
N ALA A 173 8.78 -7.56 -19.84
CA ALA A 173 8.18 -8.76 -19.29
C ALA A 173 9.22 -9.85 -18.98
N ALA A 174 10.23 -10.02 -19.86
CA ALA A 174 11.32 -10.97 -19.64
C ALA A 174 12.22 -10.61 -18.45
N ALA A 175 12.36 -9.31 -18.14
CA ALA A 175 13.17 -8.83 -17.02
C ALA A 175 12.40 -8.75 -15.69
N ALA A 176 11.07 -8.78 -15.73
CA ALA A 176 10.23 -8.61 -14.56
C ALA A 176 10.03 -9.91 -13.77
N GLN A 177 9.70 -9.78 -12.48
CA GLN A 177 9.35 -10.90 -11.60
C GLN A 177 8.11 -10.56 -10.76
N GLY A 178 7.44 -11.58 -10.22
CA GLY A 178 6.28 -11.42 -9.34
C GLY A 178 5.07 -10.77 -10.04
N GLU A 179 4.33 -9.93 -9.31
CA GLU A 179 3.14 -9.23 -9.81
C GLU A 179 3.44 -8.34 -11.03
N ALA A 180 4.62 -7.71 -11.08
CA ALA A 180 5.05 -6.90 -12.22
C ALA A 180 5.07 -7.71 -13.53
N ALA A 181 5.61 -8.93 -13.48
CA ALA A 181 5.69 -9.81 -14.63
C ALA A 181 4.30 -10.24 -15.12
N GLN A 182 3.37 -10.52 -14.20
CA GLN A 182 2.01 -10.89 -14.55
C GLN A 182 1.27 -9.76 -15.28
N ILE A 183 1.45 -8.52 -14.84
CA ILE A 183 0.84 -7.34 -15.46
C ILE A 183 1.43 -7.10 -16.85
N LEU A 184 2.76 -7.12 -16.99
CA LEU A 184 3.42 -6.93 -18.28
C LEU A 184 3.07 -8.05 -19.28
N ALA A 185 2.97 -9.30 -18.81
CA ALA A 185 2.51 -10.41 -19.64
C ALA A 185 1.05 -10.22 -20.11
N ALA A 186 0.17 -9.70 -19.25
CA ALA A 186 -1.21 -9.39 -19.63
C ALA A 186 -1.27 -8.24 -20.65
N HIS A 187 -0.47 -7.18 -20.48
CA HIS A 187 -0.35 -6.10 -21.46
C HIS A 187 0.19 -6.62 -22.80
N SER A 188 1.14 -7.56 -22.79
CA SER A 188 1.68 -8.18 -24.00
C SER A 188 0.59 -8.93 -24.76
N GLN A 189 -0.18 -9.74 -24.05
CA GLN A 189 -1.31 -10.48 -24.63
C GLN A 189 -2.38 -9.55 -25.20
N LEU A 190 -2.66 -8.45 -24.52
CA LEU A 190 -3.60 -7.44 -24.98
C LEU A 190 -3.13 -6.77 -26.27
N LEU A 191 -1.84 -6.43 -26.36
CA LEU A 191 -1.24 -5.79 -27.54
C LEU A 191 -1.16 -6.72 -28.76
N GLU A 192 -1.19 -8.04 -28.52
CA GLU A 192 -1.24 -9.09 -29.55
C GLU A 192 -2.65 -9.48 -29.97
N ASP A 193 -3.68 -8.96 -29.30
CA ASP A 193 -5.07 -9.27 -29.58
C ASP A 193 -5.48 -8.68 -30.93
N GLU A 194 -6.11 -9.51 -31.77
CA GLU A 194 -6.60 -9.13 -33.11
C GLU A 194 -7.55 -7.93 -33.06
N ALA A 195 -8.33 -7.80 -31.98
CA ALA A 195 -9.24 -6.67 -31.80
C ALA A 195 -8.49 -5.33 -31.65
N VAL A 196 -7.27 -5.32 -31.09
CA VAL A 196 -6.46 -4.11 -31.00
C VAL A 196 -5.96 -3.70 -32.38
N GLU A 197 -5.43 -4.65 -33.15
CA GLU A 197 -5.01 -4.39 -34.53
C GLU A 197 -6.18 -3.87 -35.38
N GLU A 198 -7.33 -4.54 -35.31
CA GLU A 198 -8.54 -4.12 -36.02
C GLU A 198 -8.99 -2.72 -35.59
N ALA A 199 -9.05 -2.43 -34.28
CA ALA A 199 -9.47 -1.12 -33.78
C ALA A 199 -8.52 0.00 -34.19
N LEU A 200 -7.21 -0.25 -34.27
CA LEU A 200 -6.21 0.74 -34.69
C LEU A 200 -6.29 1.05 -36.19
N PHE A 201 -6.43 0.03 -37.03
CA PHE A 201 -6.34 0.19 -38.49
C PHE A 201 -7.70 0.36 -39.20
N SER A 202 -8.81 0.24 -38.48
CA SER A 202 -10.17 0.51 -38.99
C SER A 202 -10.60 1.99 -38.88
N GLN A 203 -9.84 2.81 -38.14
CA GLN A 203 -10.18 4.22 -37.93
C GLN A 203 -10.16 5.02 -39.24
N ARG A 204 -11.25 5.74 -39.52
CA ARG A 204 -11.38 6.63 -40.67
C ARG A 204 -11.67 8.06 -40.22
N GLY A 205 -11.11 9.03 -40.93
CA GLY A 205 -11.37 10.45 -40.67
C GLY A 205 -10.61 11.05 -39.47
N ALA A 206 -9.69 10.31 -38.86
CA ALA A 206 -8.78 10.86 -37.86
C ALA A 206 -7.83 11.88 -38.50
N ALA A 207 -7.53 12.97 -37.77
CA ALA A 207 -6.63 14.02 -38.25
C ALA A 207 -5.17 13.53 -38.35
N ASN A 208 -4.74 12.68 -37.42
CA ASN A 208 -3.38 12.15 -37.32
C ASN A 208 -3.36 10.78 -36.58
N ALA A 209 -2.19 10.15 -36.52
CA ALA A 209 -2.04 8.82 -35.91
C ALA A 209 -2.40 8.80 -34.42
N LEU A 210 -2.13 9.89 -33.68
CA LEU A 210 -2.45 9.97 -32.26
C LEU A 210 -3.97 10.09 -32.03
N ALA A 211 -4.68 10.83 -32.88
CA ALA A 211 -6.14 10.89 -32.88
C ALA A 211 -6.77 9.53 -33.22
N ALA A 212 -6.20 8.81 -34.20
CA ALA A 212 -6.65 7.45 -34.53
C ALA A 212 -6.45 6.51 -33.35
N LEU A 213 -5.28 6.55 -32.70
CA LEU A 213 -5.01 5.77 -31.49
C LEU A 213 -5.97 6.11 -30.35
N ALA A 214 -6.22 7.39 -30.09
CA ALA A 214 -7.13 7.83 -29.03
C ALA A 214 -8.55 7.25 -29.21
N SER A 215 -9.10 7.36 -30.43
CA SER A 215 -10.41 6.79 -30.78
C SER A 215 -10.43 5.25 -30.70
N ALA A 216 -9.36 4.58 -31.13
CA ALA A 216 -9.25 3.13 -31.03
C ALA A 216 -9.25 2.67 -29.56
N ILE A 217 -8.49 3.35 -28.69
CA ILE A 217 -8.44 3.04 -27.27
C ILE A 217 -9.79 3.26 -26.59
N ASP A 218 -10.53 4.32 -26.93
CA ASP A 218 -11.88 4.52 -26.39
C ASP A 218 -12.84 3.41 -26.80
N ALA A 219 -12.79 2.97 -28.07
CA ALA A 219 -13.59 1.84 -28.54
C ALA A 219 -13.26 0.53 -27.80
N LEU A 220 -11.98 0.26 -27.58
CA LEU A 220 -11.51 -0.94 -26.87
C LEU A 220 -11.85 -0.93 -25.37
N ARG A 221 -11.94 0.26 -24.75
CA ARG A 221 -12.29 0.42 -23.33
C ARG A 221 -13.79 0.28 -23.06
N LEU A 222 -14.63 0.56 -24.06
CA LEU A 222 -16.08 0.63 -23.89
C LEU A 222 -16.70 -0.66 -23.29
N PRO A 223 -16.36 -1.88 -23.73
CA PRO A 223 -16.92 -3.10 -23.15
C PRO A 223 -16.57 -3.27 -21.66
N PHE A 224 -15.38 -2.87 -21.23
CA PHE A 224 -14.98 -2.95 -19.82
C PHE A 224 -15.75 -1.95 -18.96
N ARG A 225 -15.91 -0.72 -19.44
CA ARG A 225 -16.71 0.32 -18.75
C ARG A 225 -18.16 -0.10 -18.53
N GLN A 226 -18.71 -0.85 -19.48
CA GLN A 226 -20.11 -1.29 -19.47
C GLN A 226 -20.33 -2.61 -18.72
N SER A 227 -19.28 -3.31 -18.29
CA SER A 227 -19.43 -4.57 -17.55
C SER A 227 -19.94 -4.31 -16.15
N ASP A 228 -20.81 -5.19 -15.64
CA ASP A 228 -21.32 -5.16 -14.26
C ASP A 228 -20.28 -5.62 -13.22
N SER A 229 -19.21 -6.30 -13.67
CA SER A 229 -18.13 -6.78 -12.80
C SER A 229 -17.11 -5.67 -12.47
N ASP A 230 -16.94 -5.35 -11.17
CA ASP A 230 -15.92 -4.43 -10.68
C ASP A 230 -14.51 -4.80 -11.15
N TYR A 231 -14.20 -6.09 -11.14
CA TYR A 231 -12.91 -6.60 -11.60
C TYR A 231 -12.70 -6.30 -13.09
N LEU A 232 -13.74 -6.46 -13.93
CA LEU A 232 -13.66 -6.17 -15.35
C LEU A 232 -13.54 -4.67 -15.63
N ARG A 233 -14.28 -3.83 -14.91
CA ARG A 233 -14.11 -2.37 -15.00
C ARG A 233 -12.68 -1.94 -14.70
N GLN A 234 -12.02 -2.58 -13.72
CA GLN A 234 -10.62 -2.28 -13.39
C GLN A 234 -9.61 -2.66 -14.49
N ARG A 235 -9.98 -3.55 -15.43
CA ARG A 235 -9.15 -3.91 -16.59
C ARG A 235 -9.18 -2.88 -17.72
N GLU A 236 -10.09 -1.92 -17.67
CA GLU A 236 -10.08 -0.75 -18.56
C GLU A 236 -8.71 -0.04 -18.55
N LEU A 237 -8.07 0.02 -17.39
CA LEU A 237 -6.76 0.64 -17.23
C LEU A 237 -5.63 -0.10 -17.92
N ASP A 238 -5.75 -1.42 -18.14
CA ASP A 238 -4.76 -2.18 -18.90
C ASP A 238 -4.78 -1.77 -20.39
N VAL A 239 -5.98 -1.54 -20.94
CA VAL A 239 -6.15 -1.01 -22.31
C VAL A 239 -5.60 0.40 -22.39
N GLN A 240 -5.88 1.23 -21.38
CA GLN A 240 -5.33 2.58 -21.31
C GLN A 240 -3.80 2.59 -21.23
N ASP A 241 -3.20 1.67 -20.46
CA ASP A 241 -1.75 1.49 -20.39
C ASP A 241 -1.14 1.15 -21.75
N VAL A 242 -1.73 0.18 -22.46
CA VAL A 242 -1.30 -0.17 -23.81
C VAL A 242 -1.42 1.04 -24.75
N GLY A 243 -2.50 1.82 -24.62
CA GLY A 243 -2.68 3.07 -25.35
C GLY A 243 -1.56 4.09 -25.09
N PHE A 244 -1.21 4.34 -23.83
CA PHE A 244 -0.11 5.25 -23.49
C PHE A 244 1.24 4.75 -24.00
N ARG A 245 1.49 3.45 -23.96
CA ARG A 245 2.72 2.85 -24.51
C ARG A 245 2.79 3.06 -26.02
N LEU A 246 1.72 2.77 -26.76
CA LEU A 246 1.65 3.03 -28.20
C LEU A 246 1.85 4.52 -28.51
N ALA A 247 1.20 5.40 -27.75
CA ALA A 247 1.33 6.85 -27.92
C ALA A 247 2.77 7.33 -27.73
N ALA A 248 3.50 6.79 -26.74
CA ALA A 248 4.91 7.13 -26.50
C ALA A 248 5.85 6.71 -27.65
N HIS A 249 5.44 5.77 -28.51
CA HIS A 249 6.16 5.44 -29.74
C HIS A 249 5.72 6.30 -30.94
N LEU A 250 4.57 6.97 -30.88
CA LEU A 250 4.06 7.87 -31.92
C LEU A 250 4.55 9.30 -31.75
N SER A 251 4.57 9.80 -30.52
CA SER A 251 4.91 11.19 -30.20
C SER A 251 6.00 11.25 -29.14
N ARG A 252 6.87 12.26 -29.28
CA ARG A 252 7.90 12.60 -28.29
C ARG A 252 7.41 13.59 -27.25
N ASP A 253 6.11 13.84 -27.19
CA ASP A 253 5.53 14.75 -26.19
C ASP A 253 5.92 14.29 -24.77
N PRO A 254 6.54 15.17 -23.96
CA PRO A 254 6.99 14.80 -22.62
C PRO A 254 5.84 14.40 -21.69
N ARG A 255 4.60 14.81 -21.98
CA ARG A 255 3.41 14.43 -21.19
C ARG A 255 3.08 12.94 -21.29
N LEU A 256 3.58 12.24 -22.31
CA LEU A 256 3.43 10.79 -22.46
C LEU A 256 4.43 10.00 -21.60
N GLN A 257 5.42 10.66 -21.01
CA GLN A 257 6.43 10.03 -20.18
C GLN A 257 6.15 10.27 -18.70
N VAL A 258 6.54 9.32 -17.87
CA VAL A 258 6.57 9.53 -16.42
C VAL A 258 7.75 10.45 -16.04
N PRO A 259 7.64 11.28 -15.00
CA PRO A 259 8.71 12.18 -14.60
C PRO A 259 9.96 11.40 -14.17
N VAL A 260 11.12 11.91 -14.53
CA VAL A 260 12.40 11.42 -14.02
C VAL A 260 12.58 11.94 -12.59
N LEU A 261 12.75 11.02 -11.64
CA LEU A 261 12.88 11.35 -10.23
C LEU A 261 14.35 11.53 -9.83
N HIS A 262 14.64 12.59 -9.09
CA HIS A 262 15.96 12.91 -8.56
C HIS A 262 15.93 12.92 -7.03
N GLY A 263 16.71 12.04 -6.40
CA GLY A 263 16.73 11.93 -4.94
C GLY A 263 15.40 11.42 -4.36
N ALA A 264 15.19 11.63 -3.06
CA ALA A 264 13.96 11.22 -2.38
C ALA A 264 12.74 11.99 -2.89
N ALA A 265 11.84 11.33 -3.63
CA ALA A 265 10.67 11.95 -4.23
C ALA A 265 9.36 11.30 -3.78
N VAL A 266 8.33 12.13 -3.61
CA VAL A 266 6.93 11.70 -3.43
C VAL A 266 6.13 12.15 -4.64
N VAL A 267 5.60 11.21 -5.42
CA VAL A 267 4.87 11.52 -6.65
C VAL A 267 3.42 11.84 -6.31
N ILE A 268 2.98 13.03 -6.70
CA ILE A 268 1.59 13.49 -6.59
C ILE A 268 0.92 13.30 -7.95
N CYS A 269 0.12 12.26 -8.08
CA CYS A 269 -0.62 11.93 -9.29
C CYS A 269 -1.98 12.65 -9.30
N ARG A 270 -2.21 13.48 -10.32
CA ARG A 270 -3.47 14.18 -10.56
C ARG A 270 -4.37 13.35 -11.48
N GLY A 271 -5.18 12.49 -10.88
CA GLY A 271 -6.01 11.51 -11.57
C GLY A 271 -5.51 10.08 -11.37
N ILE A 272 -5.95 9.18 -12.25
CA ILE A 272 -5.73 7.73 -12.10
C ILE A 272 -4.36 7.34 -12.64
N MET A 273 -3.51 6.79 -11.77
CA MET A 273 -2.24 6.18 -12.16
C MET A 273 -2.47 4.74 -12.62
N THR A 274 -2.00 4.42 -13.83
CA THR A 274 -2.07 3.06 -14.37
C THR A 274 -0.94 2.17 -13.80
N PRO A 275 -1.11 0.84 -13.79
CA PRO A 275 -0.05 -0.09 -13.38
C PRO A 275 1.28 0.10 -14.12
N GLY A 276 1.24 0.34 -15.43
CA GLY A 276 2.41 0.59 -16.27
C GLY A 276 3.14 1.88 -15.90
N GLN A 277 2.41 2.95 -15.57
CA GLN A 277 3.01 4.20 -15.08
C GLN A 277 3.70 4.01 -13.72
N LEU A 278 3.07 3.28 -12.80
CA LEU A 278 3.69 2.94 -11.51
C LEU A 278 4.97 2.10 -11.71
N LEU A 279 4.93 1.11 -12.59
CA LEU A 279 6.10 0.29 -12.94
C LEU A 279 7.22 1.14 -13.54
N ALA A 280 6.90 2.12 -14.39
CA ALA A 280 7.88 3.02 -15.00
C ALA A 280 8.49 4.01 -13.99
N LEU A 281 7.72 4.44 -12.99
CA LEU A 281 8.21 5.30 -11.90
C LEU A 281 9.05 4.55 -10.87
N ARG A 282 8.97 3.22 -10.85
CA ARG A 282 9.66 2.38 -9.87
C ARG A 282 11.18 2.57 -9.97
N GLY A 283 11.78 2.95 -8.85
CA GLY A 283 13.23 3.11 -8.72
C GLY A 283 13.62 3.53 -7.30
N PRO A 284 14.91 3.68 -7.01
CA PRO A 284 15.40 4.02 -5.67
C PRO A 284 14.96 5.41 -5.18
N HIS A 285 14.54 6.28 -6.10
CA HIS A 285 14.13 7.65 -5.82
C HIS A 285 12.64 7.79 -5.48
N LEU A 286 11.81 6.79 -5.82
CA LEU A 286 10.38 6.82 -5.51
C LEU A 286 10.16 6.37 -4.06
N HIS A 287 9.90 7.33 -3.17
CA HIS A 287 9.70 7.05 -1.75
C HIS A 287 8.23 6.91 -1.37
N GLY A 288 7.30 7.48 -2.14
CA GLY A 288 5.88 7.40 -1.87
C GLY A 288 5.02 7.97 -2.98
N ILE A 289 3.73 7.66 -2.95
CA ILE A 289 2.74 8.10 -3.94
C ILE A 289 1.54 8.72 -3.24
N VAL A 290 1.07 9.82 -3.81
CA VAL A 290 -0.18 10.47 -3.43
C VAL A 290 -1.08 10.49 -4.67
N MET A 291 -2.33 10.06 -4.53
CA MET A 291 -3.34 10.09 -5.59
C MET A 291 -4.59 10.81 -5.10
N GLU A 292 -5.48 11.15 -6.03
CA GLU A 292 -6.80 11.71 -5.70
C GLU A 292 -7.72 10.64 -5.09
N THR A 293 -8.53 11.00 -4.10
CA THR A 293 -9.58 10.10 -3.58
C THR A 293 -10.53 9.67 -4.70
N GLY A 294 -10.77 8.37 -4.81
CA GLY A 294 -11.57 7.79 -5.91
C GLY A 294 -10.74 7.44 -7.14
N ALA A 295 -9.47 7.85 -7.19
CA ALA A 295 -8.53 7.42 -8.22
C ALA A 295 -7.76 6.15 -7.82
N GLU A 296 -7.95 5.63 -6.59
CA GLU A 296 -7.39 4.34 -6.23
C GLU A 296 -7.98 3.20 -7.05
N THR A 297 -7.10 2.35 -7.55
CA THR A 297 -7.52 1.06 -8.10
C THR A 297 -6.84 -0.07 -7.36
N SER A 298 -7.57 -1.17 -7.30
CA SER A 298 -7.12 -2.49 -6.90
C SER A 298 -5.71 -2.87 -7.41
N HIS A 299 -5.41 -2.70 -8.70
CA HIS A 299 -4.12 -3.09 -9.27
C HIS A 299 -2.97 -2.16 -8.81
N THR A 300 -3.19 -0.85 -8.82
CA THR A 300 -2.18 0.12 -8.34
C THR A 300 -1.90 -0.07 -6.85
N ALA A 301 -2.92 -0.41 -6.06
CA ALA A 301 -2.78 -0.76 -4.64
C ALA A 301 -1.94 -2.03 -4.40
N ILE A 302 -2.21 -3.10 -5.17
CA ILE A 302 -1.45 -4.36 -5.09
C ILE A 302 0.02 -4.13 -5.44
N LEU A 303 0.28 -3.42 -6.55
CA LEU A 303 1.65 -3.12 -6.95
C LEU A 303 2.39 -2.27 -5.93
N ALA A 304 1.75 -1.22 -5.38
CA ALA A 304 2.34 -0.38 -4.36
C ALA A 304 2.75 -1.21 -3.13
N ARG A 305 1.91 -2.15 -2.68
CA ARG A 305 2.22 -3.05 -1.56
C ARG A 305 3.33 -4.03 -1.89
N ALA A 306 3.29 -4.66 -3.07
CA ALA A 306 4.33 -5.58 -3.53
C ALA A 306 5.70 -4.91 -3.58
N PHE A 307 5.75 -3.61 -3.86
CA PHE A 307 6.99 -2.82 -3.86
C PHE A 307 7.28 -2.12 -2.54
N SER A 308 6.44 -2.31 -1.51
CA SER A 308 6.56 -1.61 -0.22
C SER A 308 6.61 -0.08 -0.37
N ILE A 309 5.88 0.45 -1.37
CA ILE A 309 5.76 1.89 -1.62
C ILE A 309 4.52 2.39 -0.87
N PRO A 310 4.68 3.35 0.06
CA PRO A 310 3.55 4.00 0.72
C PRO A 310 2.66 4.72 -0.31
N LEU A 311 1.35 4.48 -0.23
CA LEU A 311 0.37 5.10 -1.11
C LEU A 311 -0.77 5.72 -0.28
N LEU A 312 -1.01 7.02 -0.47
CA LEU A 312 -2.12 7.77 0.14
C LEU A 312 -3.05 8.33 -0.92
N CYS A 313 -4.36 8.22 -0.69
CA CYS A 313 -5.34 8.99 -1.44
C CYS A 313 -5.80 10.21 -0.65
N VAL A 314 -5.79 11.39 -1.26
CA VAL A 314 -6.21 12.65 -0.63
C VAL A 314 -7.26 13.36 -1.49
N PRO A 315 -8.11 14.22 -0.89
CA PRO A 315 -9.05 15.03 -1.65
C PRO A 315 -8.33 15.96 -2.66
N PRO A 316 -8.86 16.15 -3.89
CA PRO A 316 -8.21 16.95 -4.94
C PRO A 316 -7.86 18.39 -4.53
N GLU A 317 -8.65 19.00 -3.66
CA GLU A 317 -8.44 20.35 -3.15
C GLU A 317 -7.13 20.54 -2.37
N THR A 318 -6.51 19.44 -1.91
CA THR A 318 -5.24 19.48 -1.16
C THR A 318 -4.00 19.63 -2.06
N HIS A 319 -4.13 19.38 -3.37
CA HIS A 319 -3.01 19.36 -4.32
C HIS A 319 -2.18 20.65 -4.39
N PRO A 320 -2.77 21.85 -4.50
CA PRO A 320 -2.00 23.09 -4.64
C PRO A 320 -1.02 23.31 -3.48
N GLN A 321 -1.47 23.00 -2.25
CA GLN A 321 -0.65 23.16 -1.05
C GLN A 321 0.52 22.17 -1.03
N MET A 322 0.30 20.92 -1.46
CA MET A 322 1.35 19.90 -1.51
C MET A 322 2.41 20.22 -2.58
N GLN A 323 1.98 20.74 -3.73
CA GLN A 323 2.87 21.05 -4.86
C GLN A 323 3.82 22.21 -4.59
N GLN A 324 3.41 23.15 -3.75
CA GLN A 324 4.22 24.31 -3.38
C GLN A 324 5.20 24.01 -2.24
N ALA A 325 5.04 22.88 -1.55
CA ALA A 325 5.91 22.48 -0.46
C ALA A 325 7.31 22.12 -0.96
N LYS A 326 8.34 22.41 -0.16
CA LYS A 326 9.72 22.03 -0.47
C LYS A 326 9.95 20.54 -0.21
N THR A 327 9.28 20.02 0.80
CA THR A 327 9.29 18.61 1.17
C THR A 327 7.92 18.22 1.70
N VAL A 328 7.55 16.97 1.52
CA VAL A 328 6.35 16.37 2.11
C VAL A 328 6.74 15.17 2.96
N LEU A 329 6.05 14.99 4.07
CA LEU A 329 6.10 13.80 4.90
C LEU A 329 4.77 13.09 4.78
N LEU A 330 4.82 11.80 4.50
CA LEU A 330 3.68 10.92 4.35
C LEU A 330 3.72 9.83 5.42
N ASP A 331 2.61 9.62 6.11
CA ASP A 331 2.40 8.44 6.96
C ASP A 331 1.02 7.84 6.65
N THR A 332 1.02 6.84 5.77
CA THR A 332 -0.22 6.26 5.25
C THR A 332 -0.93 5.41 6.28
N ARG A 333 -0.24 4.98 7.35
CA ARG A 333 -0.81 4.22 8.46
C ARG A 333 -1.84 5.04 9.23
N TYR A 334 -1.61 6.35 9.33
CA TYR A 334 -2.53 7.30 9.97
C TYR A 334 -3.28 8.18 8.96
N GLY A 335 -3.14 7.89 7.66
CA GLY A 335 -3.82 8.61 6.59
C GLY A 335 -3.43 10.09 6.52
N VAL A 336 -2.15 10.42 6.72
CA VAL A 336 -1.71 11.82 6.83
C VAL A 336 -0.58 12.17 5.87
N LEU A 337 -0.64 13.41 5.39
CA LEU A 337 0.42 14.09 4.67
C LEU A 337 0.67 15.46 5.29
N ILE A 338 1.94 15.80 5.50
CA ILE A 338 2.37 17.05 6.11
C ILE A 338 3.30 17.77 5.12
N PRO A 339 2.84 18.85 4.47
CA PRO A 339 3.71 19.71 3.68
C PRO A 339 4.61 20.53 4.60
N ASP A 340 5.89 20.64 4.24
CA ASP A 340 6.92 21.34 5.00
C ASP A 340 6.88 21.01 6.51
N PRO A 341 7.18 19.74 6.88
CA PRO A 341 7.07 19.26 8.26
C PRO A 341 7.99 20.04 9.20
N ASP A 342 7.44 20.46 10.33
CA ASP A 342 8.18 21.10 11.41
C ASP A 342 9.07 20.09 12.17
N ALA A 343 9.74 20.57 13.22
CA ALA A 343 10.62 19.74 14.02
C ALA A 343 9.89 18.56 14.71
N VAL A 344 8.61 18.72 15.05
CA VAL A 344 7.79 17.67 15.67
C VAL A 344 7.51 16.58 14.65
N ALA A 345 6.98 16.96 13.49
CA ALA A 345 6.69 16.01 12.41
C ALA A 345 7.98 15.33 11.90
N GLY A 346 9.08 16.07 11.78
CA GLY A 346 10.39 15.51 11.46
C GLY A 346 10.89 14.51 12.51
N ARG A 347 10.73 14.82 13.80
CA ARG A 347 11.10 13.89 14.88
C ARG A 347 10.21 12.65 14.91
N TRP A 348 8.92 12.80 14.65
CA TRP A 348 8.00 11.68 14.46
C TRP A 348 8.49 10.72 13.37
N PHE A 349 8.83 11.26 12.19
CA PHE A 349 9.34 10.48 11.07
C PHE A 349 10.59 9.68 11.44
N MET A 350 11.56 10.31 12.11
CA MET A 350 12.79 9.64 12.54
C MET A 350 12.48 8.51 13.53
N LEU A 351 11.68 8.79 14.56
CA LEU A 351 11.33 7.80 15.58
C LEU A 351 10.61 6.60 14.98
N GLU A 352 9.68 6.82 14.04
CA GLU A 352 8.94 5.74 13.40
C GLU A 352 9.76 4.96 12.38
N ARG A 353 10.62 5.63 11.59
CA ARG A 353 11.50 4.96 10.62
C ARG A 353 12.50 4.04 11.32
N ASP A 354 13.03 4.47 12.46
CA ASP A 354 14.05 3.75 13.21
C ASP A 354 13.44 2.66 14.13
N LYS A 355 12.10 2.49 14.13
CA LYS A 355 11.45 1.37 14.81
C LYS A 355 11.82 0.06 14.10
N PRO A 356 12.44 -0.90 14.81
CA PRO A 356 12.63 -2.24 14.28
C PRO A 356 11.26 -2.85 13.95
N GLN A 357 11.14 -3.48 12.78
CA GLN A 357 9.98 -4.31 12.47
C GLN A 357 9.93 -5.47 13.46
N HIS A 358 8.72 -5.85 13.89
CA HIS A 358 8.50 -6.92 14.86
C HIS A 358 9.37 -8.15 14.55
N LEU A 359 10.16 -8.61 15.52
CA LEU A 359 10.82 -9.90 15.42
C LEU A 359 9.74 -10.99 15.27
N PRO A 360 9.72 -11.80 14.20
CA PRO A 360 8.82 -12.95 14.12
C PRO A 360 9.26 -14.02 15.13
N GLY A 361 8.28 -14.62 15.82
CA GLY A 361 8.51 -15.78 16.68
C GLY A 361 8.94 -15.48 18.11
N ALA A 362 7.96 -15.40 19.02
CA ALA A 362 8.11 -15.90 20.38
C ALA A 362 6.70 -16.12 20.95
N GLU A 363 6.27 -17.37 21.03
CA GLU A 363 5.09 -17.77 21.80
C GLU A 363 5.41 -17.81 23.30
N ALA A 364 4.48 -17.24 24.08
CA ALA A 364 4.00 -17.64 25.40
C ALA A 364 4.97 -18.25 26.44
N ALA A 365 6.09 -17.59 26.74
CA ALA A 365 6.62 -17.66 28.12
C ALA A 365 5.88 -16.63 29.00
N PRO A 366 5.64 -16.89 30.30
CA PRO A 366 5.12 -15.88 31.20
C PRO A 366 6.06 -14.67 31.18
N VAL A 367 5.53 -13.51 30.78
CA VAL A 367 6.35 -12.33 30.56
C VAL A 367 6.43 -11.54 31.87
N PRO A 368 7.61 -11.44 32.53
CA PRO A 368 7.72 -10.85 33.86
C PRO A 368 7.38 -9.37 33.85
N LEU A 369 6.94 -8.83 34.99
CA LEU A 369 6.60 -7.41 35.16
C LEU A 369 7.78 -6.50 34.81
N MET A 370 8.99 -6.92 35.18
CA MET A 370 10.25 -6.23 34.94
C MET A 370 11.13 -7.10 34.06
N ALA A 371 11.78 -6.50 33.07
CA ALA A 371 12.77 -7.17 32.24
C ALA A 371 13.87 -6.16 31.85
N PRO A 372 15.13 -6.59 31.67
CA PRO A 372 16.21 -5.70 31.26
C PRO A 372 15.88 -4.93 29.96
N SER A 373 15.16 -5.57 29.05
CA SER A 373 14.71 -4.97 27.79
C SER A 373 13.71 -3.81 27.96
N LEU A 374 13.14 -3.62 29.15
CA LEU A 374 12.25 -2.50 29.49
C LEU A 374 12.96 -1.35 30.20
N ILE A 375 14.28 -1.45 30.40
CA ILE A 375 15.11 -0.45 31.07
C ILE A 375 16.00 0.23 30.02
N LEU A 376 15.75 1.53 29.80
CA LEU A 376 16.51 2.38 28.91
C LEU A 376 17.37 3.32 29.77
N LEU A 377 18.69 3.20 29.67
CA LEU A 377 19.62 3.98 30.50
C LEU A 377 20.33 5.06 29.69
N ASP A 378 20.42 6.24 30.30
CA ASP A 378 21.21 7.39 29.85
C ASP A 378 20.89 7.88 28.43
N GLU A 379 19.61 7.80 28.07
CA GLU A 379 19.07 8.24 26.78
C GLU A 379 19.03 9.77 26.69
N THR A 380 19.19 10.28 25.46
CA THR A 380 19.05 11.71 25.15
C THR A 380 17.67 11.94 24.54
N ILE A 381 16.81 12.63 25.28
CA ILE A 381 15.39 12.83 24.96
C ILE A 381 15.11 14.33 24.93
N ALA A 382 14.40 14.82 23.90
CA ALA A 382 14.19 16.24 23.71
C ALA A 382 13.10 16.82 24.63
N ASP A 383 12.00 16.09 24.82
CA ASP A 383 10.87 16.55 25.63
C ASP A 383 10.07 15.39 26.26
N LYS A 384 9.09 15.75 27.10
CA LYS A 384 8.22 14.80 27.82
C LYS A 384 7.45 13.85 26.89
N HIS A 385 7.01 14.34 25.73
CA HIS A 385 6.25 13.50 24.80
C HIS A 385 7.16 12.48 24.15
N GLU A 386 8.39 12.86 23.82
CA GLU A 386 9.38 11.91 23.33
C GLU A 386 9.71 10.86 24.39
N ALA A 387 9.83 11.23 25.68
CA ALA A 387 10.07 10.27 26.76
C ALA A 387 8.95 9.21 26.85
N ILE A 388 7.68 9.65 26.86
CA ILE A 388 6.51 8.76 26.92
C ILE A 388 6.45 7.89 25.66
N LYS A 389 6.59 8.49 24.48
CA LYS A 389 6.60 7.77 23.20
C LYS A 389 7.71 6.73 23.15
N ARG A 390 8.93 7.07 23.56
CA ARG A 390 10.07 6.15 23.60
C ARG A 390 9.79 4.93 24.47
N LEU A 391 9.17 5.14 25.63
CA LEU A 391 8.79 4.09 26.56
C LEU A 391 7.68 3.20 26.00
N THR A 392 6.64 3.76 25.38
CA THR A 392 5.53 2.99 24.79
C THR A 392 5.93 2.27 23.50
N ASP A 393 6.80 2.86 22.69
CA ASP A 393 7.41 2.21 21.53
C ASP A 393 8.28 1.01 21.94
N ASN A 394 8.98 1.12 23.07
CA ASN A 394 9.76 0.01 23.62
C ASN A 394 8.85 -1.13 24.13
N LEU A 395 7.71 -0.79 24.73
CA LEU A 395 6.69 -1.80 25.08
C LEU A 395 6.15 -2.52 23.83
N ASP A 396 5.87 -1.78 22.77
CA ASP A 396 5.37 -2.31 21.49
C ASP A 396 6.39 -3.29 20.86
N ARG A 397 7.66 -2.85 20.77
CA ARG A 397 8.79 -3.68 20.32
C ARG A 397 8.87 -5.02 21.05
N HIS A 398 8.60 -5.02 22.35
CA HIS A 398 8.64 -6.21 23.20
C HIS A 398 7.28 -6.89 23.38
N ARG A 399 6.30 -6.58 22.50
CA ARG A 399 4.96 -7.18 22.45
C ARG A 399 4.22 -7.12 23.79
N ARG A 400 4.47 -6.06 24.57
CA ARG A 400 3.78 -5.80 25.85
C ARG A 400 2.42 -5.14 25.66
N VAL A 401 2.17 -4.58 24.47
CA VAL A 401 0.98 -3.83 24.10
C VAL A 401 0.48 -4.27 22.72
N VAL A 402 -0.80 -4.02 22.44
CA VAL A 402 -1.39 -4.20 21.10
C VAL A 402 -0.87 -3.14 20.13
N SER A 403 -0.67 -1.92 20.64
CA SER A 403 -0.19 -0.77 19.88
C SER A 403 0.48 0.23 20.83
N GLY A 404 1.72 0.63 20.50
CA GLY A 404 2.43 1.67 21.24
C GLY A 404 1.68 3.01 21.26
N VAL A 405 0.96 3.34 20.18
CA VAL A 405 0.18 4.59 20.07
C VAL A 405 -1.06 4.58 20.96
N GLU A 406 -1.73 3.43 21.11
CA GLU A 406 -2.87 3.33 22.02
C GLU A 406 -2.43 3.34 23.48
N ALA A 407 -1.30 2.72 23.79
CA ALA A 407 -0.69 2.79 25.12
C ALA A 407 -0.28 4.23 25.46
N GLU A 408 0.35 4.95 24.51
CA GLU A 408 0.69 6.37 24.65
C GLU A 408 -0.56 7.22 24.94
N ARG A 409 -1.64 7.03 24.17
CA ARG A 409 -2.91 7.73 24.39
C ARG A 409 -3.45 7.48 25.80
N ALA A 410 -3.41 6.25 26.29
CA ALA A 410 -3.88 5.92 27.64
C ALA A 410 -3.03 6.56 28.74
N VAL A 411 -1.70 6.64 28.57
CA VAL A 411 -0.81 7.36 29.49
C VAL A 411 -1.14 8.85 29.51
N TRP A 412 -1.32 9.47 28.34
CA TRP A 412 -1.68 10.89 28.25
C TRP A 412 -3.05 11.22 28.82
N GLN A 413 -4.05 10.35 28.65
CA GLN A 413 -5.34 10.50 29.31
C GLN A 413 -5.20 10.57 30.83
N ARG A 414 -4.29 9.78 31.41
CA ARG A 414 -4.00 9.84 32.85
C ARG A 414 -3.20 11.09 33.24
N GLU A 415 -2.20 11.45 32.44
CA GLU A 415 -1.35 12.63 32.66
C GLU A 415 -2.16 13.93 32.66
N ALA A 416 -3.18 14.02 31.80
CA ALA A 416 -4.03 15.20 31.66
C ALA A 416 -4.90 15.48 32.90
N VAL A 417 -5.16 14.47 33.74
CA VAL A 417 -5.93 14.65 34.99
C VAL A 417 -5.08 15.34 36.04
N PHE A 418 -3.86 14.84 36.25
CA PHE A 418 -2.84 15.41 37.12
C PHE A 418 -1.46 14.98 36.64
N SER A 419 -0.50 15.90 36.72
CA SER A 419 0.91 15.65 36.45
C SER A 419 1.41 14.41 37.20
N THR A 420 2.21 13.60 36.52
CA THR A 420 2.85 12.42 37.12
C THR A 420 4.25 12.71 37.66
N ALA A 421 4.62 13.99 37.74
CA ALA A 421 5.81 14.40 38.47
C ALA A 421 5.65 14.07 39.96
N LEU A 422 6.55 13.24 40.50
CA LEU A 422 6.56 12.93 41.93
C LEU A 422 7.42 13.93 42.72
N GLY A 423 8.38 14.59 42.05
CA GLY A 423 9.46 15.33 42.67
C GLY A 423 10.75 14.50 42.75
N PHE A 424 11.79 15.05 43.38
CA PHE A 424 13.10 14.39 43.53
C PHE A 424 13.75 13.93 42.21
N SER A 425 13.45 14.64 41.12
CA SER A 425 13.87 14.28 39.76
C SER A 425 13.27 12.96 39.21
N VAL A 426 12.09 12.57 39.71
CA VAL A 426 11.37 11.36 39.28
C VAL A 426 9.97 11.70 38.77
N ALA A 427 9.55 11.02 37.69
CA ALA A 427 8.17 10.96 37.23
C ALA A 427 7.67 9.51 37.13
N ILE A 428 6.36 9.32 37.35
CA ILE A 428 5.72 8.00 37.33
C ILE A 428 4.49 7.99 36.41
N PRO A 429 4.67 8.12 35.09
CA PRO A 429 3.58 7.96 34.14
C PRO A 429 2.96 6.58 34.28
N HIS A 430 1.64 6.48 34.27
CA HIS A 430 0.97 5.20 34.44
C HIS A 430 -0.38 5.16 33.73
N CYS A 431 -0.81 3.95 33.36
CA CYS A 431 -2.14 3.75 32.81
C CYS A 431 -2.68 2.35 33.10
N LYS A 432 -4.00 2.23 33.04
CA LYS A 432 -4.71 0.96 32.95
C LYS A 432 -5.55 0.97 31.68
N SER A 433 -5.30 0.04 30.76
CA SER A 433 -5.89 0.08 29.41
C SER A 433 -6.07 -1.30 28.80
N PRO A 434 -7.10 -1.54 27.97
CA PRO A 434 -7.21 -2.76 27.16
C PRO A 434 -6.08 -2.91 26.13
N ALA A 435 -5.36 -1.83 25.79
CA ALA A 435 -4.23 -1.87 24.88
C ALA A 435 -2.98 -2.56 25.48
N ILE A 436 -2.96 -2.82 26.79
CA ILE A 436 -1.84 -3.48 27.47
C ILE A 436 -2.07 -5.00 27.50
N LEU A 437 -1.19 -5.75 26.85
CA LEU A 437 -1.20 -7.21 26.84
C LEU A 437 -0.56 -7.79 28.10
N HIS A 438 0.57 -7.22 28.52
CA HIS A 438 1.33 -7.67 29.67
C HIS A 438 1.68 -6.50 30.58
N ASN A 439 1.32 -6.62 31.87
CA ASN A 439 1.66 -5.63 32.89
C ASN A 439 3.16 -5.40 32.89
N SER A 440 3.59 -4.14 32.88
CA SER A 440 5.01 -3.80 32.71
C SER A 440 5.42 -2.62 33.59
N LEU A 441 6.60 -2.74 34.19
CA LEU A 441 7.34 -1.63 34.79
C LEU A 441 8.54 -1.32 33.89
N SER A 442 8.48 -0.16 33.23
CA SER A 442 9.55 0.33 32.34
C SER A 442 10.29 1.47 33.01
N VAL A 443 11.58 1.59 32.76
CA VAL A 443 12.40 2.68 33.31
C VAL A 443 13.14 3.37 32.18
N LEU A 444 13.16 4.69 32.22
CA LEU A 444 13.97 5.54 31.36
C LEU A 444 14.80 6.48 32.23
N ARG A 445 16.12 6.32 32.20
CA ARG A 445 17.06 7.26 32.80
C ARG A 445 17.57 8.21 31.73
N LEU A 446 17.45 9.51 31.99
CA LEU A 446 17.82 10.56 31.05
C LEU A 446 19.26 11.02 31.31
N LYS A 447 19.99 11.34 30.24
CA LYS A 447 21.34 11.90 30.33
C LYS A 447 21.37 13.30 30.94
N ALA A 448 20.33 14.10 30.67
CA ALA A 448 20.13 15.44 31.21
C ALA A 448 18.74 15.58 31.85
N PRO A 449 18.55 16.47 32.85
CA PRO A 449 17.22 16.77 33.39
C PRO A 449 16.28 17.33 32.32
N LEU A 450 15.00 16.99 32.44
CA LEU A 450 13.96 17.33 31.48
C LEU A 450 12.73 17.89 32.21
N PRO A 451 12.18 19.04 31.80
CA PRO A 451 10.96 19.57 32.39
C PRO A 451 9.79 18.61 32.19
N TRP A 452 9.15 18.18 33.27
CA TRP A 452 8.03 17.22 33.22
C TRP A 452 6.67 17.85 33.54
N GLY A 453 6.63 18.84 34.42
CA GLY A 453 5.40 19.47 34.90
C GLY A 453 5.58 20.01 36.32
N ASP A 454 4.74 20.97 36.72
CA ASP A 454 4.71 21.56 38.07
C ASP A 454 6.08 22.09 38.57
N GLY A 455 6.93 22.56 37.65
CA GLY A 455 8.28 23.05 37.97
C GLY A 455 9.29 21.95 38.34
N VAL A 456 8.97 20.68 38.07
CA VAL A 456 9.86 19.55 38.36
C VAL A 456 10.63 19.13 37.11
N ASP A 457 11.97 19.17 37.22
CA ASP A 457 12.88 18.58 36.25
C ASP A 457 13.21 17.13 36.60
N VAL A 458 12.99 16.23 35.65
CA VAL A 458 13.08 14.79 35.83
C VAL A 458 14.32 14.24 35.15
N ARG A 459 15.01 13.30 35.80
CA ARG A 459 16.05 12.46 35.21
C ARG A 459 15.72 10.98 35.20
N LEU A 460 14.72 10.57 35.97
CA LEU A 460 14.28 9.17 36.03
C LEU A 460 12.77 9.09 35.82
N VAL A 461 12.36 8.41 34.77
CA VAL A 461 10.95 8.14 34.45
C VAL A 461 10.68 6.66 34.70
N ILE A 462 9.73 6.34 35.56
CA ILE A 462 9.33 4.95 35.85
C ILE A 462 7.88 4.78 35.42
N MET A 463 7.66 4.11 34.29
CA MET A 463 6.34 3.92 33.73
C MET A 463 5.71 2.61 34.16
N LEU A 464 4.48 2.66 34.67
CA LEU A 464 3.69 1.47 35.02
C LEU A 464 2.49 1.32 34.09
N THR A 465 2.43 0.24 33.33
CA THR A 465 1.29 -0.07 32.45
C THR A 465 0.59 -1.34 32.90
N LEU A 466 -0.74 -1.28 32.96
CA LEU A 466 -1.58 -2.37 33.44
C LEU A 466 -2.68 -2.71 32.42
N SER A 467 -2.94 -4.00 32.25
CA SER A 467 -4.08 -4.48 31.47
C SER A 467 -5.38 -4.13 32.17
N ALA A 468 -6.46 -3.99 31.39
CA ALA A 468 -7.80 -3.74 31.94
C ALA A 468 -8.24 -4.83 32.94
N GLN A 469 -7.76 -6.07 32.76
CA GLN A 469 -8.06 -7.23 33.58
C GLN A 469 -7.10 -7.43 34.77
N ALA A 470 -6.10 -6.56 34.93
CA ALA A 470 -5.08 -6.71 35.97
C ALA A 470 -5.69 -6.77 37.38
N GLN A 471 -5.29 -7.79 38.14
CA GLN A 471 -5.66 -8.00 39.54
C GLN A 471 -4.95 -7.01 40.49
N THR A 472 -5.39 -6.95 41.75
CA THR A 472 -4.94 -5.97 42.77
C THR A 472 -3.48 -6.09 43.20
N GLU A 473 -2.79 -7.18 42.84
CA GLU A 473 -1.40 -7.43 43.23
C GLU A 473 -0.42 -6.37 42.69
N HIS A 474 -0.57 -5.96 41.43
CA HIS A 474 0.30 -4.93 40.85
C HIS A 474 0.09 -3.54 41.47
N MET A 475 -1.08 -3.28 42.07
CA MET A 475 -1.31 -2.04 42.83
C MET A 475 -0.48 -1.98 44.11
N ARG A 476 -0.18 -3.15 44.72
CA ARG A 476 0.74 -3.21 45.88
C ARG A 476 2.16 -2.82 45.47
N ILE A 477 2.62 -3.29 44.32
CA ILE A 477 3.94 -2.94 43.77
C ILE A 477 4.04 -1.44 43.52
N PHE A 478 3.01 -0.82 42.93
CA PHE A 478 2.96 0.63 42.73
C PHE A 478 3.04 1.41 44.04
N SER A 479 2.22 1.06 45.04
CA SER A 479 2.26 1.71 46.35
C SER A 479 3.59 1.50 47.09
N ALA A 480 4.22 0.33 46.93
CA ALA A 480 5.54 0.06 47.48
C ALA A 480 6.63 0.92 46.81
N LEU A 481 6.61 1.00 45.48
CA LEU A 481 7.53 1.82 44.70
C LEU A 481 7.42 3.30 45.06
N ALA A 482 6.21 3.86 45.06
CA ALA A 482 5.99 5.27 45.40
C ALA A 482 6.54 5.62 46.80
N ARG A 483 6.36 4.72 47.77
CA ARG A 483 6.92 4.89 49.13
C ARG A 483 8.44 4.83 49.14
N LYS A 484 9.04 3.86 48.43
CA LYS A 484 10.50 3.71 48.37
C LYS A 484 11.18 4.87 47.69
N LEU A 485 10.54 5.45 46.67
CA LEU A 485 11.03 6.64 45.98
C LEU A 485 11.14 7.88 46.89
N MET A 486 10.52 7.90 48.07
CA MET A 486 10.73 8.96 49.07
C MET A 486 12.12 8.90 49.71
N HIS A 487 12.78 7.74 49.74
CA HIS A 487 14.10 7.56 50.34
C HIS A 487 15.22 7.87 49.34
N SER A 488 16.15 8.75 49.72
CA SER A 488 17.27 9.18 48.85
C SER A 488 18.18 8.03 48.45
N ALA A 489 18.53 7.14 49.37
CA ALA A 489 19.37 5.97 49.10
C ALA A 489 18.79 5.09 47.98
N PHE A 490 17.47 4.89 47.97
CA PHE A 490 16.80 4.11 46.92
C PHE A 490 16.90 4.82 45.56
N ARG A 491 16.66 6.15 45.52
CA ARG A 491 16.79 6.93 44.27
C ARG A 491 18.22 6.95 43.73
N GLU A 492 19.22 7.08 44.61
CA GLU A 492 20.64 7.07 44.21
C GLU A 492 21.05 5.75 43.57
N GLN A 493 20.55 4.61 44.08
CA GLN A 493 20.78 3.31 43.46
C GLN A 493 20.19 3.22 42.05
N LEU A 494 18.95 3.69 41.85
CA LEU A 494 18.34 3.73 40.51
C LEU A 494 19.11 4.65 39.54
N MET A 495 19.58 5.80 40.04
CA MET A 495 20.32 6.77 39.25
C MET A 495 21.72 6.30 38.86
N ASN A 496 22.35 5.47 39.69
CA ASN A 496 23.73 5.00 39.49
C ASN A 496 23.83 3.55 38.98
N ALA A 497 22.70 2.86 38.76
CA ALA A 497 22.72 1.48 38.26
C ALA A 497 23.51 1.41 36.93
N PRO A 498 24.53 0.52 36.81
CA PRO A 498 25.45 0.53 35.68
C PRO A 498 24.88 -0.15 34.42
N ALA A 499 23.87 -1.00 34.59
CA ALA A 499 23.30 -1.80 33.51
C ALA A 499 21.81 -2.11 33.77
N PRO A 500 21.01 -2.36 32.71
CA PRO A 500 19.62 -2.77 32.81
C PRO A 500 19.38 -3.94 33.78
N GLU A 501 20.22 -4.97 33.74
CA GLU A 501 20.11 -6.19 34.55
C GLU A 501 20.27 -5.89 36.04
N ALA A 502 21.24 -5.05 36.39
CA ALA A 502 21.49 -4.65 37.76
C ALA A 502 20.31 -3.86 38.34
N LEU A 503 19.71 -2.98 37.53
CA LEU A 503 18.54 -2.20 37.96
C LEU A 503 17.30 -3.08 38.14
N VAL A 504 17.07 -4.05 37.26
CA VAL A 504 15.99 -5.03 37.42
C VAL A 504 16.17 -5.85 38.69
N ALA A 505 17.35 -6.43 38.92
CA ALA A 505 17.62 -7.23 40.11
C ALA A 505 17.40 -6.42 41.40
N PHE A 506 17.83 -5.16 41.41
CA PHE A 506 17.60 -4.24 42.51
C PHE A 506 16.10 -3.98 42.75
N LEU A 507 15.35 -3.64 41.70
CA LEU A 507 13.91 -3.39 41.82
C LEU A 507 13.14 -4.64 42.26
N GLN A 508 13.50 -5.83 41.76
CA GLN A 508 12.89 -7.10 42.17
C GLN A 508 13.12 -7.39 43.66
N THR A 509 14.33 -7.16 44.16
CA THR A 509 14.69 -7.33 45.57
C THR A 509 13.89 -6.37 46.46
N GLU A 510 13.76 -5.12 46.03
CA GLU A 510 13.15 -4.07 46.83
C GLU A 510 11.62 -4.10 46.81
N LEU A 511 10.99 -4.43 45.67
CA LEU A 511 9.54 -4.37 45.48
C LEU A 511 8.83 -5.71 45.64
N GLY A 512 9.56 -6.83 45.52
CA GLY A 512 9.03 -8.18 45.64
C GLY A 512 8.17 -8.63 44.44
N SER A 513 8.80 -9.22 43.43
CA SER A 513 8.24 -10.17 42.42
C SER A 513 9.38 -10.60 41.48
N ASP A 514 9.78 -11.86 41.25
CA ASP A 514 9.03 -13.12 41.18
C ASP A 514 9.74 -14.29 41.90
N SER A 515 9.03 -14.91 42.84
CA SER A 515 9.02 -16.36 43.02
C SER A 515 7.57 -16.79 43.24
N ALA A 516 6.74 -16.63 42.21
CA ALA A 516 5.41 -17.20 42.16
C ALA A 516 5.07 -17.49 40.70
N HIS A 517 5.46 -18.69 40.24
CA HIS A 517 4.64 -19.67 39.53
C HIS A 517 5.54 -20.72 38.86
N ALA A 518 5.67 -21.85 39.55
CA ALA A 518 5.90 -23.16 38.93
C ALA A 518 4.61 -23.65 38.27
#